data_AF-A0A1Z8UUY9-F1
#
_entry.id   AF-A0A1Z8UUY9-F1
#
_cell.length_a   1.000
_cell.length_b   1.000
_cell.length_c   1.000
_cell.angle_alpha   90.00
_cell.angle_beta   90.00
_cell.angle_gamma   90.00
#
_symmetry.space_group_name_H-M   'P 1'
#
loop_
_entity.id
_entity.type
_entity.pdbx_description
1 polymer ?
#
loop_
_entity_poly.entity_id
_entity_poly.type
_entity_poly.pdbx_seq_one_letter_code
_entity_poly.pdbx_strand_id
1 'polypeptide(L)'
;MLILFIALYLWFIIIKFSTKNLIMPNKYKNVSVIPTGSWVPSNLKNRGDTKGIYQVQINELVLMASIGIHDHEKVKKQRVSISLSIKALDNLHQVNETINNVVSYEVIIKKLKELLAEGHIELLETLSEKIFDLCFEDSRIISVWMKLEKLDVFKETKSVGIEIVRDKTDHSGKKKNSTSITKIKKK
;
A
#
# COMPACT_ATOMS: atom_id res chain seq x y z
N MET A 1 -8.60 -14.91 70.24
CA MET A 1 -9.65 -13.98 69.74
C MET A 1 -9.15 -12.93 68.74
N LEU A 2 -7.83 -12.75 68.54
CA LEU A 2 -7.26 -11.77 67.60
C LEU A 2 -6.99 -12.32 66.18
N ILE A 3 -6.78 -13.64 66.05
CA ILE A 3 -6.45 -14.30 64.77
C ILE A 3 -7.67 -14.44 63.84
N LEU A 4 -8.88 -14.58 64.40
CA LEU A 4 -10.13 -14.60 63.61
C LEU A 4 -10.46 -13.24 62.97
N PHE A 5 -10.06 -12.13 63.62
CA PHE A 5 -10.30 -10.78 63.10
C PHE A 5 -9.39 -10.44 61.92
N ILE A 6 -8.13 -10.89 61.94
CA ILE A 6 -7.17 -10.67 60.85
C ILE A 6 -7.57 -11.50 59.61
N ALA A 7 -8.04 -12.74 59.81
CA ALA A 7 -8.52 -13.59 58.72
C ALA A 7 -9.79 -13.02 58.05
N LEU A 8 -10.73 -12.45 58.82
CA LEU A 8 -11.89 -11.75 58.26
C LEU A 8 -11.48 -10.45 57.54
N TYR A 9 -10.52 -9.69 58.08
CA TYR A 9 -10.08 -8.42 57.48
C TYR A 9 -9.32 -8.65 56.16
N LEU A 10 -8.48 -9.69 56.08
CA LEU A 10 -7.82 -10.10 54.83
C LEU A 10 -8.82 -10.68 53.82
N TRP A 11 -9.82 -11.44 54.26
CA TRP A 11 -10.88 -11.94 53.37
C TRP A 11 -11.73 -10.78 52.79
N PHE A 12 -11.99 -9.73 53.58
CA PHE A 12 -12.71 -8.53 53.14
C PHE A 12 -11.92 -7.69 52.13
N ILE A 13 -10.58 -7.62 52.26
CA ILE A 13 -9.71 -6.93 51.30
C ILE A 13 -9.64 -7.67 49.95
N ILE A 14 -9.61 -9.01 49.96
CA ILE A 14 -9.63 -9.81 48.73
C ILE A 14 -10.96 -9.64 47.97
N ILE A 15 -12.08 -9.55 48.67
CA ILE A 15 -13.41 -9.31 48.06
C ILE A 15 -13.50 -7.88 47.48
N LYS A 16 -12.91 -6.87 48.14
CA LYS A 16 -12.87 -5.49 47.61
C LYS A 16 -11.92 -5.28 46.43
N PHE A 17 -10.95 -6.16 46.21
CA PHE A 17 -10.05 -6.10 45.06
C PHE A 17 -10.63 -6.78 43.80
N SER A 18 -11.69 -7.59 43.95
CA SER A 18 -12.30 -8.40 42.88
C SER A 18 -13.62 -7.83 42.30
N THR A 19 -13.90 -6.53 42.51
CA THR A 19 -15.03 -5.83 41.86
C THR A 19 -14.66 -4.40 41.48
N LYS A 20 -13.49 -4.21 40.86
CA LYS A 20 -13.32 -3.05 39.98
C LYS A 20 -14.12 -3.33 38.71
N ASN A 21 -15.32 -2.74 38.68
CA ASN A 21 -16.14 -2.53 37.50
C ASN A 21 -15.28 -2.12 36.29
N LEU A 22 -14.87 -3.11 35.49
CA LEU A 22 -14.56 -2.90 34.07
C LEU A 22 -15.89 -2.88 33.34
N ILE A 23 -16.59 -1.75 33.46
CA ILE A 23 -17.60 -1.38 32.48
C ILE A 23 -16.81 -1.09 31.20
N MET A 24 -16.62 -2.13 30.39
CA MET A 24 -16.25 -1.94 28.99
C MET A 24 -17.37 -1.11 28.36
N PRO A 25 -17.10 0.07 27.78
CA PRO A 25 -18.13 0.77 27.03
C PRO A 25 -18.59 -0.15 25.90
N ASN A 26 -19.84 -0.60 25.98
CA ASN A 26 -20.49 -1.40 24.95
C ASN A 26 -20.40 -0.64 23.62
N LYS A 27 -19.46 -1.06 22.76
CA LYS A 27 -19.12 -0.41 21.48
C LYS A 27 -20.15 -0.70 20.38
N TYR A 28 -21.25 -1.39 20.69
CA TYR A 28 -22.24 -1.86 19.72
C TYR A 28 -23.63 -1.35 20.06
N LYS A 29 -23.81 -0.04 20.23
CA LYS A 29 -25.14 0.56 20.47
C LYS A 29 -26.03 0.68 19.22
N ASN A 30 -25.54 0.36 18.03
CA ASN A 30 -26.30 0.55 16.78
C ASN A 30 -26.29 -0.72 15.91
N VAL A 31 -26.77 -1.87 16.41
CA VAL A 31 -26.98 -3.06 15.57
C VAL A 31 -28.46 -3.44 15.65
N SER A 32 -29.23 -3.15 14.59
CA SER A 32 -30.57 -3.73 14.43
C SER A 32 -30.40 -5.16 13.92
N VAL A 33 -30.58 -6.13 14.79
CA VAL A 33 -30.52 -7.56 14.46
C VAL A 33 -31.86 -7.96 13.83
N ILE A 34 -31.86 -8.38 12.56
CA ILE A 34 -32.98 -9.10 11.94
C ILE A 34 -32.64 -10.61 11.93
N PRO A 35 -33.61 -11.52 12.06
CA PRO A 35 -33.41 -12.90 12.49
C PRO A 35 -32.77 -13.81 11.42
N THR A 36 -32.31 -13.28 10.29
CA THR A 36 -31.83 -14.05 9.13
C THR A 36 -30.32 -14.31 9.14
N GLY A 37 -29.60 -13.96 10.22
CA GLY A 37 -28.17 -14.27 10.37
C GLY A 37 -27.22 -13.54 9.40
N SER A 38 -27.73 -12.65 8.54
CA SER A 38 -26.91 -11.82 7.68
C SER A 38 -26.55 -10.53 8.40
N TRP A 39 -25.27 -10.33 8.67
CA TRP A 39 -24.76 -9.10 9.27
C TRP A 39 -24.79 -7.97 8.25
N VAL A 40 -25.60 -6.92 8.50
CA VAL A 40 -25.63 -5.70 7.70
C VAL A 40 -25.11 -4.54 8.55
N PRO A 41 -24.02 -3.85 8.17
CA PRO A 41 -23.53 -2.71 8.92
C PRO A 41 -24.52 -1.55 8.85
N SER A 42 -24.86 -0.99 10.02
CA SER A 42 -25.85 0.08 10.22
C SER A 42 -25.43 1.47 9.75
N ASN A 43 -24.18 1.63 9.31
CA ASN A 43 -23.62 2.91 8.85
C ASN A 43 -23.55 3.04 7.32
N LEU A 44 -24.61 2.65 6.61
CA LEU A 44 -24.74 2.86 5.15
C LEU A 44 -25.26 4.27 4.77
N LYS A 45 -25.31 5.22 5.72
CA LYS A 45 -25.90 6.56 5.51
C LYS A 45 -24.92 7.73 5.64
N ASN A 46 -23.64 7.48 5.42
CA ASN A 46 -22.64 8.53 5.23
C ASN A 46 -21.63 8.10 4.16
N ARG A 47 -22.07 8.00 2.91
CA ARG A 47 -21.15 8.14 1.77
C ARG A 47 -20.92 9.64 1.57
N GLY A 48 -20.21 10.26 2.52
CA GLY A 48 -19.72 11.63 2.33
C GLY A 48 -18.95 11.67 1.02
N ASP A 49 -19.25 12.65 0.17
CA ASP A 49 -18.64 12.89 -1.15
C ASP A 49 -17.78 11.72 -1.63
N THR A 50 -18.40 10.70 -2.23
CA THR A 50 -17.62 9.68 -2.93
C THR A 50 -16.99 10.37 -4.11
N LYS A 51 -15.83 10.97 -3.88
CA LYS A 51 -14.91 11.36 -4.92
C LYS A 51 -14.76 10.13 -5.78
N GLY A 52 -15.11 10.25 -7.07
CA GLY A 52 -15.02 9.13 -7.98
C GLY A 52 -13.60 8.58 -8.00
N ILE A 53 -13.41 7.45 -8.66
CA ILE A 53 -12.09 6.92 -8.94
C ILE A 53 -12.03 6.70 -10.43
N TYR A 54 -10.97 7.20 -11.07
CA TYR A 54 -10.64 6.88 -12.44
C TYR A 54 -9.32 6.12 -12.50
N GLN A 55 -9.09 5.45 -13.62
CA GLN A 55 -7.91 4.62 -13.82
C GLN A 55 -7.17 5.04 -15.09
N VAL A 56 -5.87 5.28 -14.95
CA VAL A 56 -4.93 5.46 -16.06
C VAL A 56 -4.26 4.14 -16.35
N GLN A 57 -4.14 3.78 -17.62
CA GLN A 57 -3.54 2.53 -18.06
C GLN A 57 -2.37 2.79 -19.01
N ILE A 58 -1.26 2.09 -18.80
CA ILE A 58 -0.11 2.02 -19.70
C ILE A 58 0.14 0.53 -19.92
N ASN A 59 -0.02 0.06 -21.15
CA ASN A 59 0.07 -1.36 -21.47
C ASN A 59 1.34 -1.65 -22.25
N GLU A 60 2.12 -2.63 -21.80
CA GLU A 60 3.28 -3.19 -22.50
C GLU A 60 4.29 -2.14 -23.00
N LEU A 61 4.63 -1.16 -22.17
CA LEU A 61 5.67 -0.18 -22.50
C LEU A 61 7.04 -0.86 -22.49
N VAL A 62 7.57 -1.15 -23.67
CA VAL A 62 8.87 -1.80 -23.85
C VAL A 62 10.00 -0.78 -23.82
N LEU A 63 10.90 -0.89 -22.84
CA LEU A 63 12.08 -0.04 -22.67
C LEU A 63 13.35 -0.87 -22.54
N MET A 64 14.48 -0.30 -22.95
CA MET A 64 15.80 -0.91 -22.76
C MET A 64 16.33 -0.55 -21.37
N ALA A 65 16.62 -1.56 -20.55
CA ALA A 65 17.14 -1.38 -19.20
C ALA A 65 18.35 -2.28 -18.94
N SER A 66 19.31 -1.79 -18.15
CA SER A 66 20.37 -2.63 -17.58
C SER A 66 19.82 -3.26 -16.30
N ILE A 67 19.36 -4.51 -16.40
CA ILE A 67 18.72 -5.20 -15.28
C ILE A 67 19.24 -6.64 -15.11
N GLY A 68 19.64 -7.02 -13.90
CA GLY A 68 20.05 -8.39 -13.59
C GLY A 68 21.14 -8.52 -12.53
N ILE A 69 21.26 -9.71 -11.96
CA ILE A 69 22.26 -10.03 -10.92
C ILE A 69 23.52 -10.60 -11.56
N HIS A 70 23.38 -11.35 -12.65
CA HIS A 70 24.50 -12.06 -13.25
C HIS A 70 25.44 -11.08 -13.97
N ASP A 71 26.73 -11.36 -13.92
CA ASP A 71 27.75 -10.46 -14.48
C ASP A 71 27.60 -10.25 -16.00
N HIS A 72 27.03 -11.22 -16.72
CA HIS A 72 26.69 -11.07 -18.14
C HIS A 72 25.50 -10.12 -18.39
N GLU A 73 24.59 -9.97 -17.42
CA GLU A 73 23.45 -9.04 -17.49
C GLU A 73 23.89 -7.59 -17.23
N LYS A 74 25.07 -7.36 -16.65
CA LYS A 74 25.64 -6.01 -16.43
C LYS A 74 26.20 -5.39 -17.70
N VAL A 75 26.51 -6.20 -18.72
CA VAL A 75 27.17 -5.75 -19.95
C VAL A 75 26.18 -5.40 -21.06
N LYS A 76 25.00 -6.05 -21.10
CA LYS A 76 24.02 -5.88 -22.19
C LYS A 76 22.66 -5.43 -21.65
N LYS A 77 22.11 -4.35 -22.23
CA LYS A 77 20.74 -3.92 -21.97
C LYS A 77 19.74 -4.96 -22.44
N GLN A 78 18.71 -5.20 -21.64
CA GLN A 78 17.62 -6.12 -21.92
C GLN A 78 16.33 -5.35 -22.15
N ARG A 79 15.40 -5.92 -22.95
CA ARG A 79 14.06 -5.35 -23.10
C ARG A 79 13.21 -5.71 -21.89
N VAL A 80 12.70 -4.67 -21.24
CA VAL A 80 11.75 -4.78 -20.14
C VAL A 80 10.42 -4.22 -20.61
N SER A 81 9.35 -5.01 -20.47
CA SER A 81 7.98 -4.58 -20.67
C SER A 81 7.40 -4.12 -19.32
N ILE A 82 6.83 -2.93 -19.31
CA ILE A 82 6.24 -2.30 -18.13
C ILE A 82 4.76 -2.04 -18.42
N SER A 83 3.88 -2.66 -17.64
CA SER A 83 2.45 -2.34 -17.66
C SER A 83 2.04 -1.73 -16.32
N LEU A 84 1.28 -0.65 -16.36
CA LEU A 84 0.80 0.08 -15.20
C LEU A 84 -0.71 0.31 -15.28
N SER A 85 -1.36 0.16 -14.14
CA SER A 85 -2.76 0.52 -13.93
C SER A 85 -2.82 1.34 -12.65
N ILE A 86 -3.10 2.63 -12.81
CA ILE A 86 -3.00 3.63 -11.75
C ILE A 86 -4.39 4.13 -11.43
N LYS A 87 -4.86 3.87 -10.22
CA LYS A 87 -6.12 4.40 -9.72
C LYS A 87 -5.86 5.73 -9.04
N ALA A 88 -6.62 6.75 -9.41
CA ALA A 88 -6.53 8.09 -8.88
C ALA A 88 -7.90 8.64 -8.49
N LEU A 89 -7.91 9.53 -7.50
CA LEU A 89 -9.11 10.24 -7.09
C LEU A 89 -9.61 11.14 -8.23
N ASP A 90 -10.88 10.97 -8.56
CA ASP A 90 -11.60 11.70 -9.59
C ASP A 90 -11.84 13.14 -9.14
N ASN A 91 -11.11 14.05 -9.77
CA ASN A 91 -11.40 15.48 -9.73
C ASN A 91 -12.04 15.95 -11.06
N LEU A 92 -12.56 15.03 -11.87
CA LEU A 92 -13.06 15.27 -13.23
C LEU A 92 -14.25 16.24 -13.25
N HIS A 93 -15.02 16.33 -12.16
CA HIS A 93 -16.06 17.35 -11.97
C HIS A 93 -15.52 18.81 -11.98
N GLN A 94 -14.21 19.01 -11.80
CA GLN A 94 -13.53 20.30 -11.89
C GLN A 94 -12.54 20.34 -13.08
N VAL A 95 -12.68 19.47 -14.08
CA VAL A 95 -11.86 19.52 -15.29
C VAL A 95 -12.38 20.64 -16.18
N ASN A 96 -11.95 21.86 -15.88
CA ASN A 96 -11.96 22.96 -16.84
C ASN A 96 -10.88 22.69 -17.88
N GLU A 97 -11.06 21.71 -18.77
CA GLU A 97 -10.21 21.39 -19.95
C GLU A 97 -8.66 21.42 -19.78
N THR A 98 -8.17 21.50 -18.54
CA THR A 98 -6.76 21.77 -18.26
C THR A 98 -6.15 20.47 -17.79
N ILE A 99 -5.17 20.00 -18.55
CA ILE A 99 -4.38 18.77 -18.33
C ILE A 99 -3.84 18.65 -16.89
N ASN A 100 -3.70 19.77 -16.16
CA ASN A 100 -3.18 19.84 -14.80
C ASN A 100 -4.02 19.08 -13.76
N ASN A 101 -5.33 18.90 -13.98
CA ASN A 101 -6.18 18.25 -12.97
C ASN A 101 -6.18 16.71 -13.04
N VAL A 102 -5.51 16.13 -14.04
CA VAL A 102 -5.44 14.68 -14.30
C VAL A 102 -4.02 14.16 -14.08
N VAL A 103 -3.88 12.87 -13.76
CA VAL A 103 -2.61 12.16 -13.74
C VAL A 103 -2.15 11.97 -15.19
N SER A 104 -1.06 12.65 -15.57
CA SER A 104 -0.51 12.58 -16.93
C SER A 104 0.32 11.31 -17.12
N TYR A 105 -0.10 10.45 -18.04
CA TYR A 105 0.66 9.28 -18.46
C TYR A 105 1.98 9.67 -19.15
N GLU A 106 2.04 10.82 -19.83
CA GLU A 106 3.28 11.30 -20.47
C GLU A 106 4.37 11.59 -19.44
N VAL A 107 3.99 12.22 -18.32
CA VAL A 107 4.92 12.50 -17.21
C VAL A 107 5.40 11.19 -16.59
N ILE A 108 4.52 10.22 -16.40
CA ILE A 108 4.90 8.90 -15.87
C ILE A 108 5.87 8.19 -16.81
N ILE A 109 5.56 8.13 -18.12
CA ILE A 109 6.43 7.50 -19.13
C ILE A 109 7.80 8.19 -19.17
N LYS A 110 7.84 9.52 -19.09
CA LYS A 110 9.09 10.29 -19.04
C LYS A 110 9.92 9.91 -17.81
N LYS A 111 9.31 9.91 -16.61
CA LYS A 111 9.98 9.52 -15.37
C LYS A 111 10.49 8.08 -15.41
N LEU A 112 9.73 7.15 -16.01
CA LEU A 112 10.18 5.76 -16.20
C LEU A 112 11.43 5.68 -17.08
N LYS A 113 11.48 6.44 -18.18
CA LYS A 113 12.65 6.49 -19.06
C LYS A 113 13.88 7.06 -18.34
N GLU A 114 13.68 8.11 -17.55
CA GLU A 114 14.72 8.72 -16.73
C GLU A 114 15.25 7.72 -15.69
N LEU A 115 14.34 7.06 -14.95
CA LEU A 115 14.69 6.05 -13.95
C LEU A 115 15.54 4.91 -14.52
N LEU A 116 15.18 4.41 -15.71
CA LEU A 116 15.94 3.33 -16.36
C LEU A 116 17.26 3.81 -16.97
N ALA A 117 17.44 5.12 -17.16
CA ALA A 117 18.68 5.72 -17.63
C ALA A 117 19.68 6.01 -16.51
N GLU A 118 19.23 6.12 -15.25
CA GLU A 118 20.07 6.43 -14.09
C GLU A 118 21.15 5.39 -13.80
N GLY A 119 20.94 4.12 -14.17
CA GLY A 119 21.97 3.10 -14.00
C GLY A 119 21.47 1.67 -14.04
N HIS A 120 22.33 0.77 -13.55
CA HIS A 120 22.03 -0.65 -13.45
C HIS A 120 21.14 -0.94 -12.25
N ILE A 121 20.15 -1.80 -12.44
CA ILE A 121 19.26 -2.28 -11.38
C ILE A 121 19.42 -3.79 -11.25
N GLU A 122 19.62 -4.29 -10.04
CA GLU A 122 19.90 -5.72 -9.86
C GLU A 122 18.63 -6.58 -10.01
N LEU A 123 17.50 -6.10 -9.48
CA LEU A 123 16.28 -6.87 -9.30
C LEU A 123 15.05 -6.16 -9.87
N LEU A 124 14.08 -6.92 -10.37
CA LEU A 124 12.77 -6.39 -10.78
C LEU A 124 12.00 -5.83 -9.58
N GLU A 125 12.21 -6.41 -8.40
CA GLU A 125 11.65 -5.98 -7.12
C GLU A 125 12.21 -4.61 -6.68
N THR A 126 13.49 -4.33 -6.97
CA THR A 126 14.06 -3.01 -6.70
C THR A 126 13.54 -1.98 -7.70
N LEU A 127 13.44 -2.36 -8.98
CA LEU A 127 12.82 -1.51 -9.99
C LEU A 127 11.37 -1.19 -9.62
N SER A 128 10.60 -2.18 -9.17
CA SER A 128 9.20 -2.00 -8.84
C SER A 128 9.00 -1.01 -7.69
N GLU A 129 9.78 -1.13 -6.60
CA GLU A 129 9.69 -0.19 -5.48
C GLU A 129 10.04 1.24 -5.90
N LYS A 130 11.05 1.44 -6.76
CA LYS A 130 11.37 2.77 -7.31
C LYS A 130 10.23 3.33 -8.17
N ILE A 131 9.58 2.50 -8.98
CA ILE A 131 8.42 2.92 -9.79
C ILE A 131 7.24 3.29 -8.87
N PHE A 132 7.01 2.53 -7.80
CA PHE A 132 5.97 2.88 -6.82
C PHE A 132 6.26 4.21 -6.14
N ASP A 133 7.51 4.46 -5.71
CA ASP A 133 7.92 5.75 -5.15
C ASP A 133 7.58 6.90 -6.13
N LEU A 134 7.97 6.78 -7.41
CA LEU A 134 7.69 7.78 -8.44
C LEU A 134 6.19 8.02 -8.67
N CYS A 135 5.38 6.97 -8.68
CA CYS A 135 3.94 7.08 -8.84
C CYS A 135 3.29 7.74 -7.61
N PHE A 136 3.68 7.35 -6.40
CA PHE A 136 3.05 7.87 -5.19
C PHE A 136 3.50 9.28 -4.79
N GLU A 137 4.47 9.88 -5.49
CA GLU A 137 4.75 11.33 -5.43
C GLU A 137 3.49 12.15 -5.73
N ASP A 138 2.63 11.70 -6.65
CA ASP A 138 1.36 12.35 -6.92
C ASP A 138 0.37 12.04 -5.78
N SER A 139 -0.10 13.09 -5.10
CA SER A 139 -1.03 13.00 -3.98
C SER A 139 -2.37 12.34 -4.36
N ARG A 140 -2.76 12.41 -5.63
CA ARG A 140 -4.06 11.95 -6.15
C ARG A 140 -4.12 10.43 -6.37
N ILE A 141 -2.97 9.79 -6.53
CA ILE A 141 -2.87 8.35 -6.76
C ILE A 141 -3.17 7.60 -5.47
N ILE A 142 -4.08 6.63 -5.53
CA ILE A 142 -4.51 5.83 -4.39
C ILE A 142 -3.96 4.41 -4.42
N SER A 143 -3.83 3.85 -5.62
CA SER A 143 -3.42 2.46 -5.82
C SER A 143 -2.74 2.32 -7.18
N VAL A 144 -1.73 1.48 -7.24
CA VAL A 144 -1.00 1.16 -8.48
C VAL A 144 -0.89 -0.35 -8.58
N TRP A 145 -1.39 -0.89 -9.67
CA TRP A 145 -1.06 -2.22 -10.16
C TRP A 145 0.03 -2.09 -11.22
N MET A 146 0.99 -3.00 -11.19
CA MET A 146 2.11 -3.02 -12.12
C MET A 146 2.50 -4.44 -12.47
N LYS A 147 2.87 -4.63 -13.73
CA LYS A 147 3.51 -5.85 -14.25
C LYS A 147 4.84 -5.48 -14.90
N LEU A 148 5.91 -6.12 -14.47
CA LEU A 148 7.26 -5.95 -15.01
C LEU A 148 7.75 -7.26 -15.57
N GLU A 149 8.18 -7.26 -16.82
CA GLU A 149 8.59 -8.47 -17.52
C GLU A 149 9.90 -8.25 -18.27
N LYS A 150 10.82 -9.20 -18.15
CA LYS A 150 11.97 -9.32 -19.05
C LYS A 150 11.57 -10.20 -20.23
N LEU A 151 11.75 -9.70 -21.44
CA LEU A 151 11.31 -10.39 -22.67
C LEU A 151 12.35 -11.37 -23.24
N ASP A 152 13.62 -11.20 -22.88
CA ASP A 152 14.74 -11.85 -23.59
C ASP A 152 15.57 -12.80 -22.70
N VAL A 153 15.03 -13.26 -21.55
CA VAL A 153 15.79 -14.05 -20.55
C VAL A 153 15.92 -15.52 -20.93
N PHE A 154 14.81 -16.15 -21.29
CA PHE A 154 14.76 -17.58 -21.60
C PHE A 154 14.13 -17.76 -22.98
N LYS A 155 14.67 -18.66 -23.79
CA LYS A 155 14.20 -18.88 -25.17
C LYS A 155 12.89 -19.66 -25.21
N GLU A 156 12.59 -20.35 -24.12
CA GLU A 156 11.46 -21.26 -23.93
C GLU A 156 10.17 -20.53 -23.52
N THR A 157 10.25 -19.24 -23.18
CA THR A 157 9.11 -18.42 -22.76
C THR A 157 9.11 -17.07 -23.48
N LYS A 158 7.92 -16.49 -23.63
CA LYS A 158 7.77 -15.13 -24.19
C LYS A 158 8.31 -14.06 -23.23
N SER A 159 8.14 -14.28 -21.92
CA SER A 159 8.54 -13.34 -20.88
C SER A 159 8.61 -14.02 -19.52
N VAL A 160 9.40 -13.42 -18.62
CA VAL A 160 9.40 -13.74 -17.19
C VAL A 160 9.36 -12.44 -16.40
N GLY A 161 8.65 -12.42 -15.28
CA GLY A 161 8.41 -11.17 -14.59
C GLY A 161 7.67 -11.30 -13.28
N ILE A 162 7.29 -10.15 -12.75
CA ILE A 162 6.54 -10.00 -11.51
C ILE A 162 5.35 -9.08 -11.71
N GLU A 163 4.31 -9.33 -10.92
CA GLU A 163 3.10 -8.51 -10.88
C GLU A 163 2.83 -8.12 -9.43
N ILE A 164 2.64 -6.82 -9.19
CA ILE A 164 2.53 -6.26 -7.85
C ILE A 164 1.43 -5.21 -7.82
N VAL A 165 0.64 -5.24 -6.74
CA VAL A 165 -0.30 -4.19 -6.39
C VAL A 165 0.16 -3.52 -5.10
N ARG A 166 0.07 -2.20 -5.08
CA ARG A 166 0.32 -1.39 -3.89
C ARG A 166 -0.75 -0.33 -3.74
N ASP A 167 -1.21 -0.18 -2.51
CA ASP A 167 -1.98 0.99 -2.09
C ASP A 167 -1.05 2.02 -1.43
N LYS A 168 -1.38 3.30 -1.59
CA LYS A 168 -0.57 4.41 -1.09
C LYS A 168 -0.41 4.39 0.42
N THR A 169 -1.44 3.96 1.14
CA THR A 169 -1.44 3.82 2.60
C THR A 169 -0.35 2.85 3.06
N ASP A 170 -0.23 1.72 2.37
CA ASP A 170 0.69 0.64 2.72
C ASP A 170 2.13 1.01 2.38
N HIS A 171 2.32 1.68 1.24
CA HIS A 171 3.63 2.15 0.81
C HIS A 171 4.18 3.24 1.75
N SER A 172 3.33 4.18 2.17
CA SER A 172 3.70 5.23 3.14
C SER A 172 4.11 4.67 4.50
N GLY A 173 3.49 3.57 4.94
CA GLY A 173 3.83 2.88 6.19
C GLY A 173 5.23 2.25 6.17
N LYS A 174 5.63 1.64 5.05
CA LYS A 174 6.97 1.03 4.91
C LYS A 174 8.10 2.06 4.98
N LYS A 175 7.94 3.22 4.34
CA LYS A 175 8.96 4.29 4.32
C LYS A 175 9.25 4.83 5.72
N LYS A 176 8.21 5.01 6.55
CA LYS A 176 8.35 5.46 7.95
C LYS A 176 9.04 4.43 8.84
N ASN A 177 8.70 3.14 8.66
CA ASN A 177 9.30 2.06 9.44
C ASN A 177 10.79 1.86 9.10
N SER A 178 11.15 1.87 7.81
CA SER A 178 12.56 1.78 7.38
C SER A 178 13.41 2.94 7.92
N THR A 179 12.89 4.18 7.82
CA THR A 179 13.58 5.38 8.32
C THR A 179 13.79 5.36 9.83
N SER A 180 12.84 4.80 10.58
CA SER A 180 12.94 4.64 12.04
C SER A 180 13.99 3.61 12.44
N ILE A 181 14.09 2.49 11.71
CA ILE A 181 15.08 1.43 11.95
C ILE A 181 16.50 1.92 11.65
N THR A 182 16.71 2.70 10.58
CA THR A 182 18.02 3.27 10.24
C THR A 182 18.50 4.30 11.27
N LYS A 183 17.59 5.04 11.93
CA LYS A 183 17.93 5.96 13.02
C LYS A 183 18.33 5.24 14.31
N ILE A 184 17.75 4.07 14.59
CA ILE A 184 18.07 3.27 15.78
C ILE A 184 19.45 2.62 15.67
N LYS A 185 19.89 2.21 14.47
CA LYS A 185 21.23 1.63 14.24
C LYS A 185 22.39 2.63 14.25
N LYS A 186 22.12 3.93 14.34
CA LYS A 186 23.13 5.01 14.36
C LYS A 186 23.37 5.61 15.76
N LYS A 187 22.90 4.94 16.81
CA LYS A 187 23.13 5.32 18.21
C LYS A 187 23.68 4.12 18.96
#